data_AF-A0A644X0M1-F1
#
_entry.id   AF-A0A644X0M1-F1
#
_cell.length_a   1.000
_cell.length_b   1.000
_cell.length_c   1.000
_cell.angle_alpha   90.00
_cell.angle_beta   90.00
_cell.angle_gamma   90.00
#
_symmetry.space_group_name_H-M   'P 1'
#
loop_
_entity.id
_entity.type
_entity.pdbx_description
1 polymer ?
#
loop_
_entity_poly.entity_id
_entity_poly.type
_entity_poly.pdbx_seq_one_letter_code
_entity_poly.pdbx_strand_id
1 'polypeptide(L)'
;MWNKVEEGEEPIFYDKEHFRGEFPIQVLNRNVTNNLESLQKNKDDVMFELLTFLGINNANTSKKERMIVDEVNVNNIHILMNLDIEYKNRQKACEEINKKYGLNVEVEMVIEELQDRYMTQELPDSETK
;
A
#
# COMPACT_ATOMS: atom_id res chain seq x y z
N MET A 1 15.07 -36.21 -14.41
CA MET A 1 16.18 -35.41 -14.99
C MET A 1 15.91 -33.93 -14.78
N TRP A 2 14.75 -33.42 -15.22
CA TRP A 2 14.22 -32.12 -14.78
C TRP A 2 14.03 -32.00 -13.26
N ASN A 3 13.58 -33.09 -12.62
CA ASN A 3 13.32 -33.12 -11.18
C ASN A 3 14.55 -32.81 -10.30
N LYS A 4 15.78 -33.12 -10.76
CA LYS A 4 17.01 -32.84 -10.02
C LYS A 4 17.40 -31.36 -10.04
N VAL A 5 17.00 -30.65 -11.09
CA VAL A 5 17.18 -29.19 -11.23
C VAL A 5 16.20 -28.47 -10.30
N GLU A 6 14.98 -28.98 -10.16
CA GLU A 6 13.97 -28.45 -9.22
C GLU A 6 14.36 -28.70 -7.75
N GLU A 7 15.08 -29.79 -7.48
CA GLU A 7 15.62 -30.14 -6.15
C GLU A 7 16.89 -29.36 -5.77
N GLY A 8 17.43 -28.52 -6.67
CA GLY A 8 18.59 -27.67 -6.40
C GLY A 8 19.94 -28.37 -6.40
N GLU A 9 20.02 -29.62 -6.88
CA GLU A 9 21.30 -30.31 -7.08
C GLU A 9 22.03 -29.75 -8.30
N GLU A 10 23.35 -29.49 -8.20
CA GLU A 10 24.17 -29.04 -9.31
C GLU A 10 24.21 -30.09 -10.45
N PRO A 11 23.61 -29.81 -11.62
CA PRO A 11 23.59 -30.76 -12.72
C PRO A 11 24.75 -30.47 -13.69
N ILE A 12 25.58 -31.48 -13.94
CA ILE A 12 26.59 -31.43 -15.00
C ILE A 12 25.94 -31.89 -16.31
N PHE A 13 25.82 -30.99 -17.28
CA PHE A 13 25.33 -31.30 -18.63
C PHE A 13 26.50 -31.71 -19.53
N TYR A 14 26.42 -32.92 -20.11
CA TYR A 14 27.41 -33.43 -21.06
C TYR A 14 26.71 -33.82 -22.37
N ASP A 15 26.96 -33.04 -23.42
CA ASP A 15 26.50 -33.29 -24.78
C ASP A 15 27.72 -33.58 -25.66
N LYS A 16 27.70 -34.67 -26.45
CA LYS A 16 28.84 -35.06 -27.30
C LYS A 16 28.83 -34.39 -28.68
N GLU A 17 27.68 -33.93 -29.16
CA GLU A 17 27.51 -33.43 -30.54
C GLU A 17 27.45 -31.91 -30.57
N HIS A 18 26.70 -31.27 -29.67
CA HIS A 18 26.54 -29.81 -29.67
C HIS A 18 27.69 -29.06 -29.00
N PHE A 19 28.45 -29.72 -28.12
CA PHE A 19 29.60 -29.11 -27.43
C PHE A 19 30.87 -29.04 -28.29
N ARG A 20 30.86 -29.68 -29.48
CA ARG A 20 31.96 -29.68 -30.46
C ARG A 20 31.64 -28.92 -31.76
N GLY A 21 30.42 -28.40 -31.92
CA GLY A 21 29.96 -27.69 -33.13
C GLY A 21 29.94 -26.16 -32.99
N GLU A 22 29.70 -25.47 -34.11
CA GLU A 22 29.73 -23.99 -34.28
C GLU A 22 28.64 -23.20 -33.53
N PHE A 23 27.78 -23.88 -32.75
CA PHE A 23 26.67 -23.25 -32.00
C PHE A 23 26.85 -23.42 -30.49
N PRO A 24 27.60 -22.54 -29.82
CA PRO A 24 27.72 -22.58 -28.36
C PRO A 24 26.35 -22.30 -27.72
N ILE A 25 26.09 -22.90 -26.56
CA ILE A 25 24.94 -22.54 -25.72
C ILE A 25 25.12 -21.07 -25.32
N GLN A 26 24.27 -20.19 -25.88
CA GLN A 26 24.31 -18.76 -25.59
C GLN A 26 23.19 -18.38 -24.64
N VAL A 27 23.55 -17.83 -23.48
CA VAL A 27 22.58 -17.19 -22.58
C VAL A 27 22.16 -15.87 -23.23
N LEU A 28 20.86 -15.72 -23.49
CA LEU A 28 20.32 -14.52 -24.11
C LEU A 28 20.26 -13.39 -23.08
N ASN A 29 21.35 -12.64 -22.96
CA ASN A 29 21.39 -11.46 -22.11
C ASN A 29 20.64 -10.31 -22.79
N ARG A 30 19.51 -9.89 -22.20
CA ARG A 30 18.66 -8.82 -22.76
C ARG A 30 19.26 -7.42 -22.59
N ASN A 31 20.32 -7.23 -21.79
CA ASN A 31 20.94 -5.93 -21.52
C ASN A 31 19.93 -4.81 -21.17
N VAL A 32 18.81 -5.17 -20.54
CA VAL A 32 17.78 -4.21 -20.09
C VAL A 32 18.00 -3.90 -18.63
N THR A 33 17.99 -2.61 -18.28
CA THR A 33 18.05 -2.14 -16.90
C THR A 33 16.78 -2.52 -16.13
N ASN A 34 16.94 -3.11 -14.94
CA ASN A 34 15.81 -3.43 -14.08
C ASN A 34 15.34 -2.17 -13.33
N ASN A 35 14.17 -1.64 -13.74
CA ASN A 35 13.55 -0.46 -13.12
C ASN A 35 12.37 -0.83 -12.19
N LEU A 36 12.23 -2.10 -11.80
CA LEU A 36 11.08 -2.58 -11.04
C LEU A 36 10.90 -1.85 -9.71
N GLU A 37 12.00 -1.58 -9.01
CA GLU A 37 11.97 -0.86 -7.74
C GLU A 37 11.44 0.57 -7.90
N SER A 38 11.89 1.28 -8.93
CA SER A 38 11.42 2.64 -9.23
C SER A 38 9.95 2.65 -9.63
N LEU A 39 9.49 1.66 -10.39
CA LEU A 39 8.08 1.51 -10.77
C LEU A 39 7.20 1.24 -9.54
N GLN A 40 7.66 0.37 -8.64
CA GLN A 40 6.95 0.06 -7.42
C GLN A 40 6.83 1.31 -6.54
N LYS A 41 7.91 2.07 -6.39
CA LYS A 41 7.90 3.34 -5.64
C LYS A 41 6.92 4.34 -6.24
N ASN A 42 6.94 4.55 -7.56
CA ASN A 42 6.02 5.48 -8.22
C ASN A 42 4.56 5.07 -8.03
N LYS A 43 4.27 3.77 -8.06
CA LYS A 43 2.92 3.26 -7.79
C LYS A 43 2.48 3.60 -6.35
N ASP A 44 3.36 3.39 -5.38
CA ASP A 44 3.05 3.68 -3.98
C ASP A 44 2.84 5.18 -3.77
N ASP A 45 3.66 6.04 -4.40
CA ASP A 45 3.52 7.49 -4.37
C ASP A 45 2.15 7.96 -4.90
N VAL A 46 1.69 7.40 -6.03
CA VAL A 46 0.35 7.69 -6.59
C VAL A 46 -0.77 7.22 -5.65
N MET A 47 -0.60 6.06 -5.01
CA MET A 47 -1.59 5.58 -4.04
C MET A 47 -1.64 6.47 -2.80
N PHE A 48 -0.50 7.00 -2.34
CA PHE A 48 -0.47 7.93 -1.22
C PHE A 48 -1.16 9.25 -1.53
N GLU A 49 -0.97 9.80 -2.73
CA GLU A 49 -1.68 11.00 -3.19
C GLU A 49 -3.20 10.79 -3.19
N LEU A 50 -3.66 9.63 -3.67
CA LEU A 50 -5.08 9.28 -3.65
C LEU A 50 -5.63 9.18 -2.22
N LEU A 51 -4.89 8.55 -1.30
CA LEU A 51 -5.32 8.43 0.10
C LEU A 51 -5.40 9.81 0.77
N THR A 52 -4.44 10.69 0.51
CA THR A 52 -4.47 12.07 1.00
C THR A 52 -5.67 12.84 0.45
N PHE A 53 -6.00 12.66 -0.83
CA PHE A 53 -7.19 13.24 -1.44
C PHE A 53 -8.48 12.77 -0.75
N LEU A 54 -8.59 11.47 -0.45
CA LEU A 54 -9.74 10.88 0.24
C LEU A 54 -9.81 11.21 1.74
N GLY A 55 -8.83 11.92 2.30
CA GLY A 55 -8.79 12.21 3.73
C GLY A 55 -8.40 11.01 4.61
N ILE A 56 -7.75 9.99 4.03
CA ILE A 56 -7.25 8.82 4.76
C ILE A 56 -5.78 9.04 5.11
N ASN A 57 -5.46 8.94 6.40
CA ASN A 57 -4.08 9.13 6.86
C ASN A 57 -3.18 7.98 6.40
N ASN A 58 -2.11 8.33 5.68
CA ASN A 58 -1.12 7.40 5.14
C ASN A 58 0.24 7.48 5.86
N ALA A 59 0.31 8.11 7.03
CA ALA A 59 1.56 8.35 7.76
C ALA A 59 2.25 7.02 8.09
N ASN A 60 3.14 6.59 7.19
CA ASN A 60 4.02 5.44 7.33
C ASN A 60 4.79 5.56 8.66
N THR A 61 4.36 4.81 9.66
CA THR A 61 4.92 4.77 11.02
C THR A 61 6.40 4.39 11.02
N SER A 62 6.88 3.71 9.97
CA SER A 62 8.26 3.24 9.83
C SER A 62 9.28 4.32 9.45
N LYS A 63 8.84 5.43 8.81
CA LYS A 63 9.73 6.56 8.43
C LYS A 63 9.67 7.75 9.41
N LYS A 64 9.00 7.56 10.54
CA LYS A 64 8.74 8.61 11.54
C LYS A 64 9.99 9.07 12.28
N GLU A 65 11.05 8.27 12.30
CA GLU A 65 12.30 8.61 13.00
C GLU A 65 13.23 9.58 12.23
N ARG A 66 13.00 9.79 10.92
CA ARG A 66 13.86 10.65 10.08
C ARG A 66 13.12 11.78 9.37
N MET A 67 11.79 11.78 9.33
CA MET A 67 11.04 12.88 8.73
C MET A 67 10.91 14.04 9.71
N ILE A 68 11.07 15.25 9.20
CA ILE A 68 10.93 16.48 9.97
C ILE A 68 9.47 16.54 10.46
N VAL A 69 9.29 16.71 11.77
CA VAL A 69 7.97 16.68 12.44
C VAL A 69 6.98 17.65 11.78
N ASP A 70 7.47 18.79 11.29
CA ASP A 70 6.66 19.79 10.61
C ASP A 70 6.08 19.31 9.27
N GLU A 71 6.82 18.50 8.50
CA GLU A 71 6.34 17.98 7.20
C GLU A 71 5.20 16.97 7.39
N VAL A 72 5.31 16.11 8.41
CA VAL A 72 4.27 15.14 8.77
C VAL A 72 3.01 15.87 9.23
N ASN A 73 3.16 16.94 10.01
CA ASN A 73 2.05 17.77 10.46
C ASN A 73 1.35 18.47 9.29
N VAL A 74 2.10 19.01 8.32
CA VAL A 74 1.53 19.64 7.11
C VAL A 74 0.70 18.63 6.31
N ASN A 75 1.21 17.41 6.10
CA ASN A 75 0.45 16.37 5.40
C ASN A 75 -0.85 16.01 6.16
N ASN A 76 -0.78 15.83 7.48
CA ASN A 76 -1.96 15.57 8.30
C ASN A 76 -3.02 16.69 8.19
N ILE A 77 -2.60 17.95 8.12
CA ILE A 77 -3.51 19.10 7.94
C ILE A 77 -4.22 19.01 6.58
N HIS A 78 -3.51 18.69 5.49
CA HIS A 78 -4.12 18.54 4.17
C HIS A 78 -5.18 17.43 4.14
N ILE A 79 -4.88 16.30 4.78
CA ILE A 79 -5.80 15.16 4.91
C ILE A 79 -7.07 15.57 5.68
N LEU A 80 -6.90 16.24 6.81
CA LEU A 80 -8.01 16.73 7.63
C LEU A 80 -8.86 17.78 6.90
N MET A 81 -8.25 18.68 6.13
CA MET A 81 -8.97 19.67 5.33
C MET A 81 -9.85 19.02 4.27
N ASN A 82 -9.33 18.01 3.56
CA ASN A 82 -10.11 17.29 2.54
C ASN A 82 -11.30 16.55 3.18
N LEU A 83 -11.07 15.88 4.31
CA LEU A 83 -12.12 15.20 5.07
C LEU A 83 -13.19 16.18 5.58
N ASP A 84 -12.77 17.33 6.13
CA ASP A 84 -13.67 18.34 6.71
C ASP A 84 -14.60 18.98 5.67
N ILE A 85 -14.09 19.27 4.46
CA ILE A 85 -14.90 19.79 3.35
C ILE A 85 -16.01 18.80 3.00
N GLU A 86 -15.64 17.53 2.84
CA GLU A 86 -16.56 16.45 2.50
C GLU A 86 -17.60 16.20 3.60
N TYR A 87 -17.18 16.25 4.86
CA TYR A 87 -18.03 16.06 6.01
C TYR A 87 -19.07 17.18 6.14
N LYS A 88 -18.65 18.45 6.04
CA LYS A 88 -19.55 19.62 6.10
C LYS A 88 -20.60 19.61 4.99
N ASN A 89 -20.24 19.16 3.79
CA ASN A 89 -21.20 19.02 2.70
C ASN A 89 -22.31 18.02 3.04
N ARG A 90 -21.97 16.90 3.71
CA ARG A 90 -22.95 15.90 4.15
C ARG A 90 -23.78 16.41 5.32
N GLN A 91 -23.18 17.11 6.29
CA GLN A 91 -23.91 17.75 7.38
C GLN A 91 -24.98 18.71 6.86
N LYS A 92 -24.62 19.56 5.88
CA LYS A 92 -25.58 20.47 5.24
C LYS A 92 -26.72 19.72 4.55
N ALA A 93 -26.43 18.61 3.87
CA ALA A 93 -27.47 17.78 3.26
C ALA A 93 -28.40 17.16 4.32
N CYS A 94 -27.86 16.66 5.43
CA CYS A 94 -28.65 16.17 6.56
C CYS A 94 -29.58 17.26 7.13
N GLU A 95 -29.08 18.48 7.31
CA GLU A 95 -29.91 19.61 7.75
C GLU A 95 -31.07 19.90 6.79
N GLU A 96 -30.81 19.93 5.48
CA GLU A 96 -31.84 20.19 4.46
C GLU A 96 -32.89 19.07 4.43
N ILE A 97 -32.47 17.81 4.56
CA ILE A 97 -33.37 16.65 4.65
C ILE A 97 -34.24 16.72 5.91
N ASN A 98 -33.64 17.00 7.06
CA ASN A 98 -34.34 17.11 8.34
C ASN A 98 -35.37 18.25 8.29
N LYS A 99 -34.99 19.42 7.74
CA LYS A 99 -35.90 20.56 7.55
C LYS A 99 -37.07 20.25 6.60
N LYS A 100 -36.83 19.49 5.53
CA LYS A 100 -37.83 19.21 4.50
C LYS A 100 -38.81 18.10 4.88
N TYR A 101 -38.34 17.07 5.57
CA TYR A 101 -39.12 15.85 5.82
C TYR A 101 -39.40 15.60 7.31
N GLY A 102 -38.89 16.45 8.22
CA GLY A 102 -39.09 16.27 9.67
C GLY A 102 -38.38 15.03 10.22
N LEU A 103 -37.31 14.59 9.55
CA LEU A 103 -36.48 13.47 9.99
C LEU A 103 -35.41 13.94 10.98
N ASN A 104 -34.76 12.98 11.65
CA ASN A 104 -33.61 13.21 12.52
C ASN A 104 -32.43 12.36 12.05
N VAL A 105 -31.82 12.76 10.94
CA VAL A 105 -30.64 12.11 10.35
C VAL A 105 -29.41 12.91 10.69
N GLU A 106 -28.36 12.24 11.16
CA GLU A 106 -27.05 12.81 11.47
C GLU A 106 -25.96 12.04 10.70
N VAL A 107 -24.82 12.68 10.48
CA VAL A 107 -23.65 12.08 9.83
C VAL A 107 -22.47 12.21 10.76
N GLU A 108 -21.70 11.13 10.88
CA GLU A 108 -20.53 11.06 11.74
C GLU A 108 -19.32 10.57 10.92
N MET A 109 -18.11 10.91 11.40
CA MET A 109 -16.87 10.47 10.77
C MET A 109 -16.53 9.05 11.21
N VAL A 110 -16.62 8.11 10.27
CA VAL A 110 -16.35 6.67 10.53
C VAL A 110 -14.87 6.39 10.84
N ILE A 111 -13.95 7.29 10.48
CA ILE A 111 -12.51 7.12 10.72
C ILE A 111 -12.19 6.99 12.22
N GLU A 112 -12.89 7.73 13.08
CA GLU A 112 -12.69 7.70 14.53
C GLU A 112 -13.12 6.33 15.11
N GLU A 113 -14.29 5.82 14.71
CA GLU A 113 -14.77 4.49 15.10
C GLU A 113 -13.93 3.33 14.55
N LEU A 114 -13.33 3.48 13.36
CA LEU A 114 -12.50 2.44 12.78
C LEU A 114 -11.16 2.34 13.50
N GLN A 115 -10.52 3.48 13.83
CA GLN A 115 -9.29 3.48 14.61
C GLN A 115 -9.48 2.77 15.94
N ASP A 116 -10.53 3.11 16.69
CA ASP A 116 -10.81 2.47 17.97
C ASP A 116 -11.06 0.96 17.83
N ARG A 117 -11.80 0.53 16.80
CA ARG A 117 -12.04 -0.90 16.51
C ARG A 117 -10.77 -1.67 16.13
N TYR A 118 -9.90 -1.08 15.31
CA TYR A 118 -8.65 -1.74 14.92
C TYR A 118 -7.65 -1.77 16.09
N MET A 119 -7.59 -0.72 16.91
CA MET A 119 -6.74 -0.67 18.10
C MET A 119 -7.22 -1.62 19.22
N THR A 120 -8.53 -1.90 19.30
CA THR A 120 -9.09 -2.87 20.27
C THR A 120 -9.04 -4.32 19.81
N GLN A 121 -8.78 -4.59 18.53
CA GLN A 121 -8.68 -5.95 17.99
C GLN A 121 -7.28 -6.59 18.11
N GLU A 122 -6.25 -5.84 18.51
CA GLU A 122 -4.91 -6.38 18.76
C GLU A 122 -4.61 -6.53 20.25
N LEU A 123 -5.20 -7.54 20.88
CA LEU A 123 -4.57 -8.39 21.91
C LEU A 123 -5.32 -9.74 21.93
N PRO A 124 -5.00 -10.70 21.06
CA PRO A 124 -5.13 -12.09 21.50
C PRO A 124 -4.09 -12.25 22.61
N ASP A 125 -4.58 -12.40 23.85
CA ASP A 125 -3.75 -12.80 24.98
C ASP A 125 -2.81 -13.91 24.49
N SER A 126 -1.52 -13.61 24.43
CA SER A 126 -0.52 -14.64 24.26
C SER A 126 -0.66 -15.52 25.49
N GLU A 127 -1.40 -16.61 25.31
CA GLU A 127 -1.68 -17.60 26.33
C GLU A 127 -0.37 -17.95 27.00
N THR A 128 -0.35 -17.67 28.30
CA THR A 128 0.62 -18.18 29.25
C THR A 128 0.73 -19.69 29.06
N LYS A 129 1.87 -20.17 28.56
CA LYS A 129 2.40 -21.51 28.81
C LYS A 129 3.91 -21.52 28.68
#